data_AF-A0A5E7DDB5-F1
#
_entry.id   AF-A0A5E7DDB5-F1
#
_cell.length_a   1.000
_cell.length_b   1.000
_cell.length_c   1.000
_cell.angle_alpha   90.00
_cell.angle_beta   90.00
_cell.angle_gamma   90.00
#
_symmetry.space_group_name_H-M   'P 1'
#
loop_
_entity.id
_entity.type
_entity.pdbx_description
1 polymer ?
#
loop_
_entity_poly.entity_id
_entity_poly.type
_entity_poly.pdbx_seq_one_letter_code
_entity_poly.pdbx_strand_id
1 'polypeptide(L)'
;MQKKTVVGMLAMLSFCTSVHAHNFSNIEICKAAIAVEMGRDAKTMKTRQSDPVPEISYQRDDGDTFLYRCNITDRQVVWSTFLKDTNEWGRWRNSYEAGDATTTFFVTKGVLRIVNDQAGEEPFSKKDF
;
A
#
# COMPACT_ATOMS: atom_id res chain seq x y z
N MET A 1 -37.74 -10.58 61.77
CA MET A 1 -36.33 -10.73 61.35
C MET A 1 -36.31 -11.03 59.85
N GLN A 2 -36.13 -10.04 58.98
CA GLN A 2 -36.02 -10.23 57.52
C GLN A 2 -34.72 -9.60 57.03
N LYS A 3 -33.79 -10.43 56.58
CA LYS A 3 -32.55 -10.00 55.92
C LYS A 3 -32.85 -9.84 54.43
N LYS A 4 -32.83 -8.59 53.95
CA LYS A 4 -32.88 -8.29 52.51
C LYS A 4 -31.46 -8.40 51.96
N THR A 5 -31.21 -9.43 51.17
CA THR A 5 -29.95 -9.60 50.44
C THR A 5 -30.05 -8.78 49.15
N VAL A 6 -29.27 -7.70 49.06
CA VAL A 6 -29.11 -6.92 47.83
C VAL A 6 -28.03 -7.62 47.01
N VAL A 7 -28.42 -8.22 45.87
CA VAL A 7 -27.48 -8.77 44.89
C VAL A 7 -27.01 -7.63 44.01
N GLY A 8 -25.76 -7.21 44.21
CA GLY A 8 -25.09 -6.22 43.36
C GLY A 8 -24.69 -6.86 42.03
N MET A 9 -25.31 -6.42 40.94
CA MET A 9 -24.96 -6.82 39.58
C MET A 9 -23.72 -6.01 39.14
N LEU A 10 -22.55 -6.63 39.15
CA LEU A 10 -21.31 -6.06 38.63
C LEU A 10 -21.37 -6.13 37.09
N ALA A 11 -21.66 -5.00 36.44
CA ALA A 11 -21.62 -4.89 34.99
C ALA A 11 -20.16 -4.95 34.50
N MET A 12 -19.76 -6.07 33.89
CA MET A 12 -18.51 -6.15 33.14
C MET A 12 -18.66 -5.33 31.86
N LEU A 13 -18.09 -4.12 31.86
CA LEU A 13 -17.86 -3.33 30.65
C LEU A 13 -16.82 -4.07 29.79
N SER A 14 -17.30 -4.90 28.87
CA SER A 14 -16.48 -5.47 27.81
C SER A 14 -16.10 -4.33 26.85
N PHE A 15 -14.91 -3.78 27.02
CA PHE A 15 -14.32 -2.87 26.04
C PHE A 15 -13.99 -3.69 24.79
N CYS A 16 -14.91 -3.71 23.82
CA CYS A 16 -14.55 -4.06 22.46
C CYS A 16 -13.57 -3.01 21.96
N THR A 17 -12.27 -3.34 21.99
CA THR A 17 -11.28 -2.56 21.25
C THR A 17 -11.59 -2.77 19.78
N SER A 18 -12.15 -1.74 19.14
CA SER A 18 -12.25 -1.69 17.69
C SER A 18 -10.83 -1.77 17.14
N VAL A 19 -10.45 -2.95 16.66
CA VAL A 19 -9.29 -3.11 15.77
C VAL A 19 -9.59 -2.21 14.58
N HIS A 20 -9.02 -1.01 14.59
CA HIS A 20 -8.95 -0.20 13.39
C HIS A 20 -8.09 -1.01 12.44
N ALA A 21 -8.71 -1.63 11.44
CA ALA A 21 -7.98 -2.02 10.25
C ALA A 21 -7.33 -0.73 9.75
N HIS A 22 -6.03 -0.58 9.95
CA HIS A 22 -5.29 0.52 9.35
C HIS A 22 -5.37 0.33 7.85
N ASN A 23 -6.33 0.99 7.22
CA ASN A 23 -6.48 0.96 5.77
C ASN A 23 -5.30 1.72 5.18
N PHE A 24 -4.58 1.08 4.27
CA PHE A 24 -3.57 1.73 3.46
C PHE A 24 -4.27 2.50 2.35
N SER A 25 -3.85 3.74 2.15
CA SER A 25 -4.29 4.60 1.06
C SER A 25 -3.72 4.12 -0.26
N ASN A 26 -4.37 4.52 -1.36
CA ASN A 26 -3.90 4.22 -2.71
C ASN A 26 -2.47 4.70 -2.95
N ILE A 27 -2.08 5.84 -2.38
CA ILE A 27 -0.71 6.34 -2.51
C ILE A 27 0.30 5.48 -1.74
N GLU A 28 -0.03 4.97 -0.56
CA GLU A 28 0.83 4.04 0.18
C GLU A 28 0.95 2.69 -0.56
N ILE A 29 -0.16 2.19 -1.11
CA ILE A 29 -0.15 0.96 -1.94
C ILE A 29 0.70 1.16 -3.19
N CYS A 30 0.60 2.31 -3.87
CA CYS A 30 1.42 2.61 -5.04
C CYS A 30 2.91 2.70 -4.69
N LYS A 31 3.27 3.39 -3.60
CA LYS A 31 4.66 3.43 -3.10
C LYS A 31 5.19 2.02 -2.79
N ALA A 32 4.41 1.21 -2.09
CA ALA A 32 4.79 -0.15 -1.72
C ALA A 32 5.00 -1.04 -2.96
N ALA A 33 4.10 -0.96 -3.94
CA ALA A 33 4.21 -1.72 -5.18
C ALA A 33 5.48 -1.35 -5.97
N ILE A 34 5.75 -0.06 -6.14
CA ILE A 34 6.96 0.40 -6.83
C ILE A 34 8.22 0.10 -6.02
N ALA A 35 8.14 0.10 -4.68
CA ALA A 35 9.25 -0.26 -3.80
C ALA A 35 9.71 -1.70 -4.06
N VAL A 36 8.77 -2.65 -4.14
CA VAL A 36 9.06 -4.04 -4.48
C VAL A 36 9.56 -4.18 -5.92
N GLU A 37 8.83 -3.60 -6.89
CA GLU A 37 9.17 -3.70 -8.32
C GLU A 37 10.59 -3.18 -8.63
N MET A 38 10.99 -2.08 -7.99
CA MET A 38 12.27 -1.41 -8.25
C MET A 38 13.36 -1.77 -7.25
N GLY A 39 13.07 -2.54 -6.20
CA GLY A 39 13.98 -2.79 -5.09
C GLY A 39 14.44 -1.49 -4.42
N ARG A 40 13.50 -0.67 -3.95
CA ARG A 40 13.74 0.65 -3.31
C ARG A 40 12.93 0.82 -2.04
N ASP A 41 13.43 1.62 -1.10
CA ASP A 41 12.69 1.96 0.12
C ASP A 41 11.54 2.92 -0.19
N ALA A 42 10.31 2.54 0.19
CA ALA A 42 9.09 3.34 0.02
C ALA A 42 9.18 4.73 0.66
N LYS A 43 9.98 4.92 1.73
CA LYS A 43 10.20 6.22 2.40
C LYS A 43 10.89 7.25 1.51
N THR A 44 11.66 6.79 0.54
CA THR A 44 12.36 7.68 -0.42
C THR A 44 11.40 8.26 -1.46
N MET A 45 10.19 7.71 -1.56
CA MET A 45 9.21 8.08 -2.57
C MET A 45 8.35 9.25 -2.10
N LYS A 46 8.27 10.27 -2.95
CA LYS A 46 7.46 11.47 -2.75
C LYS A 46 6.13 11.32 -3.46
N THR A 47 5.06 11.70 -2.78
CA THR A 47 3.72 11.84 -3.39
C THR A 47 3.70 13.05 -4.31
N ARG A 48 3.14 12.88 -5.50
CA ARG A 48 2.86 13.97 -6.47
C ARG A 48 1.37 14.23 -6.60
N GLN A 49 0.61 13.15 -6.71
CA GLN A 49 -0.85 13.17 -6.75
C GLN A 49 -1.35 11.94 -6.00
N SER A 50 -2.40 12.09 -5.18
CA SER A 50 -2.94 10.97 -4.41
C SER A 50 -4.05 10.22 -5.16
N ASP A 51 -4.93 10.95 -5.85
CA ASP A 51 -6.14 10.42 -6.46
C ASP A 51 -6.49 11.14 -7.78
N PRO A 52 -7.25 10.52 -8.69
CA PRO A 52 -7.74 9.13 -8.65
C PRO A 52 -6.68 8.10 -9.09
N VAL A 53 -5.60 8.56 -9.74
CA VAL A 53 -4.47 7.74 -10.16
C VAL A 53 -3.27 8.24 -9.38
N PRO A 54 -2.87 7.58 -8.28
CA PRO A 54 -1.74 8.01 -7.47
C PRO A 54 -0.46 8.11 -8.29
N GLU A 55 0.25 9.21 -8.14
CA GLU A 55 1.53 9.48 -8.77
C GLU A 55 2.61 9.67 -7.70
N ILE A 56 3.74 8.99 -7.90
CA ILE A 56 4.90 9.04 -7.00
C ILE A 56 6.16 9.33 -7.79
N SER A 57 7.15 9.88 -7.11
CA SER A 57 8.49 9.99 -7.68
C SER A 57 9.55 9.62 -6.65
N TYR A 58 10.66 9.05 -7.10
CA TYR A 58 11.88 8.98 -6.30
C TYR A 58 13.08 9.41 -7.15
N GLN A 59 14.13 9.84 -6.46
CA GLN A 59 15.44 10.10 -7.06
C GLN A 59 16.33 8.89 -6.78
N ARG A 60 16.92 8.31 -7.82
CA ARG A 60 17.92 7.26 -7.70
C ARG A 60 19.27 7.88 -7.38
N ASP A 61 20.19 7.07 -6.86
CA ASP A 61 21.52 7.51 -6.39
C ASP A 61 22.37 8.23 -7.44
N ASP A 62 22.12 7.97 -8.73
CA ASP A 62 22.75 8.67 -9.86
C ASP A 62 22.14 10.05 -10.17
N GLY A 63 21.17 10.49 -9.36
CA GLY A 63 20.49 11.78 -9.51
C GLY A 63 19.25 11.73 -10.40
N ASP A 64 19.00 10.61 -11.10
CA ASP A 64 17.85 10.49 -11.97
C ASP A 64 16.54 10.42 -11.17
N THR A 65 15.60 11.27 -11.55
CA THR A 65 14.24 11.22 -11.00
C THR A 65 13.34 10.34 -11.87
N PHE A 66 12.69 9.37 -11.25
CA PHE A 66 11.67 8.53 -11.85
C PHE A 66 10.29 8.96 -11.36
N LEU A 67 9.31 8.90 -12.25
CA LEU A 67 7.91 9.26 -11.97
C LEU A 67 7.05 8.08 -12.40
N TYR A 68 6.23 7.59 -11.49
CA TYR A 68 5.33 6.48 -11.69
C TYR A 68 3.90 6.86 -11.34
N ARG A 69 2.95 6.22 -11.99
CA ARG A 69 1.54 6.27 -11.63
C ARG A 69 0.98 4.87 -11.50
N CYS A 70 0.04 4.67 -10.58
CA CYS A 70 -0.57 3.37 -10.34
C CYS A 70 -2.08 3.42 -10.58
N ASN A 71 -2.58 2.42 -11.29
CA ASN A 71 -4.00 2.05 -11.31
C ASN A 71 -4.19 0.90 -10.32
N ILE A 72 -5.04 1.10 -9.32
CA ILE A 72 -5.26 0.17 -8.22
C ILE A 72 -6.71 -0.28 -8.30
N THR A 73 -6.91 -1.58 -8.52
CA THR A 73 -8.26 -2.16 -8.64
C THR A 73 -8.33 -3.43 -7.81
N ASP A 74 -9.34 -3.52 -6.95
CA ASP A 74 -9.54 -4.61 -5.97
C ASP A 74 -8.29 -4.97 -5.16
N ARG A 75 -7.43 -5.82 -5.71
CA ARG A 75 -6.17 -6.30 -5.10
C ARG A 75 -4.97 -6.27 -6.04
N GLN A 76 -5.10 -5.64 -7.21
CA GLN A 76 -4.03 -5.55 -8.20
C GLN A 76 -3.50 -4.13 -8.30
N VAL A 77 -2.19 -4.00 -8.51
CA VAL A 77 -1.53 -2.75 -8.85
C VAL A 77 -0.95 -2.88 -10.25
N VAL A 78 -1.43 -2.04 -11.16
CA VAL A 78 -0.86 -1.87 -12.50
C VAL A 78 -0.19 -0.50 -12.56
N TRP A 79 1.06 -0.44 -12.97
CA TRP A 79 1.82 0.81 -12.95
C TRP A 79 2.29 1.24 -14.34
N SER A 80 2.63 2.52 -14.49
CA SER A 80 3.20 3.13 -15.69
C SER A 80 4.28 4.12 -15.26
N THR A 81 5.36 4.19 -16.04
CA THR A 81 6.44 5.17 -15.85
C THR A 81 6.27 6.34 -16.80
N PHE A 82 6.65 7.53 -16.36
CA PHE A 82 6.81 8.67 -17.25
C PHE A 82 8.13 8.56 -18.01
N LEU A 83 8.08 8.77 -19.32
CA LEU A 83 9.22 8.73 -20.23
C LEU A 83 9.64 10.17 -20.52
N LYS A 84 10.82 10.57 -20.03
CA LYS A 84 11.30 11.95 -20.12
C LYS A 84 11.72 12.35 -21.54
N ASP A 85 12.19 11.39 -22.32
CA ASP A 85 12.62 11.56 -23.71
C ASP A 85 11.45 11.88 -24.65
N THR A 86 10.30 11.24 -24.43
CA THR A 86 9.08 11.50 -25.21
C THR A 86 8.09 12.44 -24.53
N ASN A 87 8.30 12.75 -23.25
CA ASN A 87 7.40 13.56 -22.41
C ASN A 87 5.98 12.96 -22.32
N GLU A 88 5.90 11.63 -22.24
CA GLU A 88 4.64 10.88 -22.21
C GLU A 88 4.65 9.78 -21.15
N TRP A 89 3.47 9.31 -20.77
CA TRP A 89 3.35 8.10 -19.97
C TRP A 89 3.55 6.86 -20.83
N GLY A 90 4.42 5.96 -20.40
CA GLY A 90 4.61 4.66 -21.03
C GLY A 90 3.38 3.75 -20.88
N ARG A 91 3.45 2.58 -21.51
CA ARG A 91 2.43 1.54 -21.41
C ARG A 91 2.18 1.15 -19.95
N TRP A 92 0.94 0.86 -19.62
CA TRP A 92 0.58 0.19 -18.38
C TRP A 92 1.18 -1.21 -18.32
N ARG A 93 1.79 -1.57 -17.19
CA ARG A 93 2.44 -2.87 -16.97
C ARG A 93 1.41 -3.93 -16.59
N ASN A 94 0.65 -4.41 -17.58
CA ASN A 94 -0.46 -5.35 -17.42
C ASN A 94 -0.44 -6.51 -18.44
N SER A 95 0.70 -6.79 -19.07
CA SER A 95 0.85 -7.88 -20.04
C SER A 95 2.00 -8.79 -19.66
N TYR A 96 1.67 -9.99 -19.20
CA TYR A 96 2.66 -11.02 -18.88
C TYR A 96 3.44 -11.46 -20.12
N GLU A 97 2.79 -11.51 -21.29
CA GLU A 97 3.46 -11.81 -22.57
C GLU A 97 4.51 -10.75 -22.94
N ALA A 98 4.32 -9.51 -22.50
CA ALA A 98 5.30 -8.44 -22.65
C ALA A 98 6.35 -8.41 -21.51
N GLY A 99 6.34 -9.41 -20.63
CA GLY A 99 7.26 -9.55 -19.50
C GLY A 99 6.87 -8.73 -18.27
N ASP A 100 5.66 -8.15 -18.20
CA ASP A 100 5.26 -7.39 -17.01
C ASP A 100 4.96 -8.31 -15.83
N ALA A 101 5.41 -7.91 -14.65
CA ALA A 101 5.10 -8.61 -13.42
C ALA A 101 3.63 -8.43 -13.00
N THR A 102 3.06 -9.48 -12.42
CA THR A 102 1.78 -9.40 -11.72
C THR A 102 2.03 -8.93 -10.29
N THR A 103 1.59 -7.71 -9.98
CA THR A 103 1.68 -7.16 -8.62
C THR A 103 0.30 -7.15 -7.94
N THR A 104 0.20 -7.81 -6.79
CA THR A 104 -1.01 -7.83 -5.95
C THR A 104 -0.72 -7.38 -4.53
N PHE A 105 -1.76 -7.03 -3.79
CA PHE A 105 -1.63 -6.63 -2.40
C PHE A 105 -2.70 -7.23 -1.48
N PHE A 106 -2.34 -7.38 -0.21
CA PHE A 106 -3.22 -7.85 0.86
C PHE A 106 -3.00 -7.02 2.11
N VAL A 107 -4.08 -6.63 2.80
CA VAL A 107 -3.99 -6.00 4.12
C VAL A 107 -4.51 -6.96 5.17
N THR A 108 -3.69 -7.31 6.15
CA THR A 108 -4.08 -8.19 7.25
C THR A 108 -3.46 -7.68 8.55
N LYS A 109 -4.30 -7.46 9.57
CA LYS A 109 -3.87 -6.99 10.90
C LYS A 109 -2.97 -5.74 10.84
N GLY A 110 -3.27 -4.79 9.95
CA GLY A 110 -2.52 -3.54 9.80
C GLY A 110 -1.19 -3.65 9.04
N VAL A 111 -0.90 -4.80 8.43
CA VAL A 111 0.26 -5.01 7.54
C VAL A 111 -0.23 -5.08 6.10
N LEU A 112 0.33 -4.24 5.23
CA LEU A 112 0.19 -4.31 3.78
C LEU A 112 1.26 -5.24 3.24
N ARG A 113 0.90 -6.34 2.60
CA ARG A 113 1.85 -7.21 1.90
C ARG A 113 1.70 -7.02 0.41
N ILE A 114 2.80 -6.68 -0.26
CA ILE A 114 2.91 -6.68 -1.72
C ILE A 114 3.46 -8.03 -2.15
N VAL A 115 2.85 -8.62 -3.17
CA VAL A 115 3.31 -9.85 -3.81
C VAL A 115 3.50 -9.56 -5.28
N ASN A 116 4.74 -9.66 -5.74
CA ASN A 116 5.15 -9.51 -7.12
C ASN A 116 5.74 -10.85 -7.59
N ASP A 117 5.21 -11.40 -8.68
CA ASP A 117 5.60 -12.73 -9.18
C ASP A 117 7.01 -12.82 -9.75
N GLN A 118 7.69 -11.69 -9.98
CA GLN A 118 9.06 -11.63 -10.48
C GLN A 118 10.06 -11.08 -9.44
N ALA A 119 9.61 -10.19 -8.54
CA ALA A 119 10.46 -9.51 -7.54
C ALA A 119 10.30 -10.05 -6.10
N GLY A 120 9.31 -10.91 -5.84
CA GLY A 120 9.06 -11.50 -4.53
C GLY A 120 7.97 -10.80 -3.72
N GLU A 121 7.98 -11.02 -2.40
CA GLU A 121 7.00 -10.43 -1.48
C GLU A 121 7.65 -9.58 -0.39
N GLU A 122 6.99 -8.49 -0.03
CA GLU A 122 7.46 -7.60 1.03
C GLU A 122 6.30 -7.07 1.89
N PRO A 123 6.42 -7.12 3.24
CA PRO A 123 5.46 -6.53 4.16
C PRO A 123 5.80 -5.07 4.49
N PHE A 124 4.76 -4.24 4.58
CA PHE A 124 4.82 -2.83 4.94
C PHE A 124 3.86 -2.54 6.09
N SER A 125 4.28 -1.63 6.95
CA SER A 125 3.50 -1.04 8.03
C SER A 125 3.40 0.47 7.82
N LYS A 126 2.54 1.15 8.59
CA LYS A 126 2.35 2.60 8.44
C LYS A 126 3.60 3.45 8.66
N LYS A 127 4.60 2.95 9.38
CA LYS A 127 5.89 3.66 9.61
C LYS A 127 6.83 3.62 8.41
N ASP A 128 6.48 2.87 7.36
CA ASP A 128 7.31 2.64 6.18
C ASP A 128 7.03 3.65 5.04
N PHE A 129 6.19 4.67 5.30
CA PHE A 129 5.75 5.67 4.32
C PHE A 129 5.96 7.12 4.78
#